data_AF-A0AAN8KBS1-F1
#
_entry.id   AF-A0AAN8KBS1-F1
#
_cell.length_a   1.000
_cell.length_b   1.000
_cell.length_c   1.000
_cell.angle_alpha   90.00
_cell.angle_beta   90.00
_cell.angle_gamma   90.00
#
_symmetry.space_group_name_H-M   'P 1'
#
loop_
_entity.id
_entity.type
_entity.pdbx_description
1 polymer ?
#
loop_
_entity_poly.entity_id
_entity_poly.type
_entity_poly.pdbx_seq_one_letter_code
_entity_poly.pdbx_strand_id
1 'polypeptide(L)'
;MDFAENYTCRSVDEIQSAYWHQTAITLHPAVAYFKLDGSLQHRSFVVISNELAHNTSTVWSILDILVPQLKQIDANLEYIHYWTDSPSSQYRNKHIFQVIANHVELFNVAARWNYFEAGHGKGPCDGLGGATKRFADEAIKMGAAVIQDAADFFTWASTSTMREVTFLWLERDACQQKLEVTSCLKIKPIKGTMKYHAVSSNDTRSIIVGETSCYCHDCLTGEVCSHWDLHILDYKRNTTVRDEQQQQQSVPNTTNNDIIHETVDSNTGLQQVACKDGDFVACVYDKKWYIGFVSEEDDDDVNVSFMQASKAMFKWPQP
;
A
#
# COMPACT_ATOMS: atom_id res chain seq x y z
N MET A 1 -6.72 -13.36 4.25
CA MET A 1 -6.61 -12.04 4.90
C MET A 1 -7.18 -11.03 3.93
N ASP A 2 -7.87 -9.99 4.43
CA ASP A 2 -8.52 -9.01 3.56
C ASP A 2 -8.75 -7.67 4.30
N PHE A 3 -9.02 -6.59 3.57
CA PHE A 3 -9.48 -5.34 4.17
C PHE A 3 -10.97 -5.45 4.48
N ALA A 4 -11.36 -5.23 5.74
CA ALA A 4 -12.76 -4.95 6.01
C ALA A 4 -13.09 -3.54 5.52
N GLU A 5 -14.35 -3.29 5.16
CA GLU A 5 -14.84 -1.92 4.99
C GLU A 5 -14.51 -1.11 6.25
N ASN A 6 -13.96 0.09 6.03
CA ASN A 6 -13.51 0.97 7.09
C ASN A 6 -14.60 1.16 8.15
N TYR A 7 -14.18 1.12 9.41
CA TYR A 7 -15.07 1.44 10.51
C TYR A 7 -15.24 2.95 10.60
N THR A 8 -16.49 3.40 10.65
CA THR A 8 -16.84 4.80 10.81
C THR A 8 -17.13 5.06 12.28
N CYS A 9 -16.32 5.90 12.93
CA CYS A 9 -16.56 6.31 14.31
C CYS A 9 -17.90 7.04 14.39
N ARG A 10 -18.71 6.65 15.38
CA ARG A 10 -20.00 7.28 15.67
C ARG A 10 -20.14 7.61 17.14
N SER A 11 -20.84 8.69 17.46
CA SER A 11 -21.30 8.99 18.82
C SER A 11 -22.79 8.68 18.98
N VAL A 12 -23.22 8.37 20.20
CA VAL A 12 -24.63 8.15 20.52
C VAL A 12 -25.41 9.48 20.45
N ASP A 13 -24.75 10.58 20.83
CA ASP A 13 -25.27 11.94 20.77
C ASP A 13 -24.48 12.77 19.73
N GLU A 14 -24.75 12.53 18.45
CA GLU A 14 -24.10 13.30 17.36
C GLU A 14 -24.82 14.62 17.08
N ILE A 15 -24.06 15.72 17.14
CA ILE A 15 -24.49 17.00 16.57
C ILE A 15 -24.46 16.92 15.04
N GLN A 16 -25.34 17.67 14.36
CA GLN A 16 -25.51 17.60 12.91
C GLN A 16 -24.22 17.82 12.10
N SER A 17 -23.24 18.57 12.62
CA SER A 17 -21.95 18.78 11.97
C SER A 17 -21.04 17.55 11.98
N ALA A 18 -21.17 16.64 12.96
CA ALA A 18 -20.41 15.39 13.04
C ALA A 18 -20.76 14.41 11.90
N TYR A 19 -21.96 14.54 11.32
CA TYR A 19 -22.39 13.76 10.17
C TYR A 19 -21.51 13.98 8.92
N TRP A 20 -20.94 15.18 8.74
CA TRP A 20 -20.15 15.53 7.56
C TRP A 20 -18.66 15.18 7.68
N HIS A 21 -18.16 14.93 8.89
CA HIS A 21 -16.74 14.66 9.16
C HIS A 21 -16.58 13.47 10.09
N GLN A 22 -16.84 12.28 9.56
CA GLN A 22 -16.68 11.04 10.33
C GLN A 22 -15.25 10.51 10.20
N THR A 23 -14.61 10.27 11.34
CA THR A 23 -13.32 9.58 11.39
C THR A 23 -13.50 8.14 10.95
N ALA A 24 -12.71 7.73 9.95
CA ALA A 24 -12.64 6.35 9.48
C ALA A 24 -11.43 5.63 10.07
N ILE A 25 -11.56 4.32 10.28
CA ILE A 25 -10.52 3.45 10.79
C ILE A 25 -10.39 2.26 9.84
N THR A 26 -9.16 1.92 9.47
CA THR A 26 -8.89 0.70 8.71
C THR A 26 -8.84 -0.50 9.65
N LEU A 27 -9.60 -1.54 9.30
CA LEU A 27 -9.53 -2.85 9.93
C LEU A 27 -9.08 -3.88 8.88
N HIS A 28 -8.02 -4.61 9.19
CA HIS A 28 -7.51 -5.68 8.33
C HIS A 28 -7.55 -7.02 9.07
N PRO A 29 -8.64 -7.80 8.92
CA PRO A 29 -8.74 -9.14 9.46
C PRO A 29 -7.83 -10.14 8.73
N ALA A 30 -7.15 -10.98 9.50
CA ALA A 30 -6.41 -12.15 9.02
C ALA A 30 -6.74 -13.37 9.89
N VAL A 31 -7.01 -14.51 9.25
CA VAL A 31 -7.21 -15.79 9.94
C VAL A 31 -6.12 -16.75 9.46
N ALA A 32 -5.27 -17.17 10.39
CA ALA A 32 -4.19 -18.11 10.15
C ALA A 32 -4.64 -19.51 10.54
N TYR A 33 -4.50 -20.46 9.61
CA TYR A 33 -4.77 -21.88 9.83
C TYR A 33 -3.46 -22.66 9.87
N PHE A 34 -3.30 -23.54 10.84
CA PHE A 34 -2.10 -24.35 11.03
C PHE A 34 -2.45 -25.69 11.66
N LYS A 35 -1.55 -26.67 11.58
CA LYS A 35 -1.70 -27.95 12.27
C LYS A 35 -0.82 -27.99 13.50
N LEU A 36 -1.41 -28.35 14.63
CA LEU A 36 -0.69 -28.65 15.87
C LEU A 36 -1.12 -30.04 16.34
N ASP A 37 -0.15 -30.93 16.56
CA ASP A 37 -0.38 -32.33 16.96
C ASP A 37 -1.37 -33.09 16.06
N GLY A 38 -1.34 -32.80 14.76
CA GLY A 38 -2.23 -33.41 13.76
C GLY A 38 -3.65 -32.82 13.70
N SER A 39 -4.02 -31.94 14.64
CA SER A 39 -5.30 -31.23 14.63
C SER A 39 -5.19 -29.90 13.89
N LEU A 40 -6.22 -29.57 13.10
CA LEU A 40 -6.36 -28.24 12.51
C LEU A 40 -6.68 -27.23 13.62
N GLN A 41 -5.93 -26.15 13.67
CA GLN A 41 -6.10 -25.01 14.58
C GLN A 41 -6.19 -23.73 13.76
N HIS A 42 -6.69 -22.67 14.39
CA HIS A 42 -6.67 -21.34 13.81
C HIS A 42 -6.39 -20.25 14.85
N ARG A 43 -5.88 -19.11 14.38
CA ARG A 43 -5.74 -17.87 15.15
C ARG A 43 -6.25 -16.69 14.33
N SER A 44 -7.00 -15.82 14.99
CA SER A 44 -7.63 -14.65 14.36
C SER A 44 -6.89 -13.39 14.77
N PHE A 45 -6.55 -12.57 13.78
CA PHE A 45 -5.87 -11.29 13.96
C PHE A 45 -6.72 -10.18 13.34
N VAL A 46 -6.72 -9.01 13.96
CA VAL A 46 -7.26 -7.79 13.34
C VAL A 46 -6.22 -6.69 13.52
N VAL A 47 -5.64 -6.26 12.41
CA VAL A 47 -4.81 -5.06 12.40
C VAL A 47 -5.72 -3.84 12.37
N ILE A 48 -5.47 -2.89 13.26
CA ILE A 48 -6.20 -1.63 13.39
C ILE A 48 -5.24 -0.50 13.03
N SER A 49 -5.66 0.39 12.15
CA SER A 49 -4.80 1.48 11.66
C SER A 49 -5.53 2.79 11.41
N ASN A 50 -4.80 3.88 11.61
CA ASN A 50 -5.16 5.23 11.16
C ASN A 50 -4.70 5.53 9.71
N GLU A 51 -4.10 4.57 9.01
CA GLU A 51 -3.87 4.61 7.57
C GLU A 51 -5.14 4.20 6.83
N LEU A 52 -5.61 5.02 5.89
CA LEU A 52 -6.82 4.76 5.09
C LEU A 52 -6.50 4.30 3.67
N ALA A 53 -5.25 4.42 3.24
CA ALA A 53 -4.81 3.91 1.96
C ALA A 53 -4.84 2.38 1.97
N HIS A 54 -5.68 1.79 1.13
CA HIS A 54 -5.69 0.35 0.89
C HIS A 54 -4.81 0.04 -0.32
N ASN A 55 -3.49 0.13 -0.13
CA ASN A 55 -2.51 -0.04 -1.18
C ASN A 55 -1.38 -1.01 -0.75
N THR A 56 -0.40 -1.22 -1.64
CA THR A 56 0.70 -2.15 -1.37
C THR A 56 1.58 -1.74 -0.18
N SER A 57 1.81 -0.44 0.06
CA SER A 57 2.61 -0.02 1.22
C SER A 57 1.92 -0.41 2.53
N THR A 58 0.60 -0.25 2.61
CA THR A 58 -0.18 -0.67 3.78
C THR A 58 -0.17 -2.18 3.95
N VAL A 59 -0.34 -2.95 2.86
CA VAL A 59 -0.25 -4.42 2.91
C VAL A 59 1.12 -4.87 3.38
N TRP A 60 2.21 -4.28 2.88
CA TRP A 60 3.56 -4.60 3.35
C TRP A 60 3.71 -4.29 4.84
N SER A 61 3.28 -3.12 5.31
CA SER A 61 3.37 -2.79 6.74
C SER A 61 2.51 -3.72 7.62
N ILE A 62 1.38 -4.23 7.10
CA ILE A 62 0.61 -5.28 7.77
C ILE A 62 1.42 -6.57 7.90
N LEU A 63 2.18 -6.97 6.87
CA LEU A 63 3.03 -8.16 6.94
C LEU A 63 4.17 -7.99 7.96
N ASP A 64 4.77 -6.80 8.04
CA ASP A 64 5.83 -6.48 9.02
C ASP A 64 5.39 -6.74 10.47
N ILE A 65 4.11 -6.55 10.79
CA ILE A 65 3.57 -6.81 12.13
C ILE A 65 2.94 -8.19 12.27
N LEU A 66 2.36 -8.75 11.20
CA LEU A 66 1.63 -10.02 11.23
C LEU A 66 2.59 -11.22 11.25
N VAL A 67 3.63 -11.22 10.41
CA VAL A 67 4.55 -12.37 10.29
C VAL A 67 5.29 -12.67 11.61
N PRO A 68 5.75 -11.67 12.39
CA PRO A 68 6.29 -11.94 13.72
C PRO A 68 5.32 -12.66 14.65
N GLN A 69 4.01 -12.35 14.59
CA GLN A 69 3.01 -13.05 15.40
C GLN A 69 2.84 -14.51 14.98
N LEU A 70 2.88 -14.79 13.67
CA LEU A 70 2.83 -16.16 13.16
C LEU A 70 4.03 -16.98 13.65
N LYS A 71 5.22 -16.37 13.71
CA LYS A 71 6.44 -17.00 14.24
C LYS A 71 6.42 -17.25 15.75
N GLN A 72 5.60 -16.50 16.49
CA GLN A 72 5.36 -16.78 17.91
C GLN A 72 4.44 -17.99 18.11
N ILE A 73 3.55 -18.26 17.16
CA ILE A 73 2.68 -19.43 17.18
C ILE A 73 3.49 -20.69 16.85
N ASP A 74 4.32 -20.62 15.80
CA ASP A 74 5.21 -21.69 15.38
C ASP A 74 6.63 -21.14 15.18
N ALA A 75 7.52 -21.46 16.12
CA ALA A 75 8.92 -21.05 16.06
C ALA A 75 9.69 -21.68 14.89
N ASN A 76 9.18 -22.78 14.33
CA ASN A 76 9.75 -23.49 13.17
C ASN A 76 8.97 -23.17 11.88
N LEU A 77 8.28 -22.03 11.82
CA LEU A 77 7.54 -21.62 10.64
C LEU A 77 8.48 -21.47 9.42
N GLU A 78 8.41 -22.44 8.50
CA GLU A 78 9.23 -22.48 7.29
C GLU A 78 8.55 -21.82 6.08
N TYR A 79 7.23 -21.88 6.01
CA TYR A 79 6.48 -21.50 4.82
C TYR A 79 5.10 -20.89 5.14
N ILE A 80 4.74 -19.81 4.44
CA ILE A 80 3.43 -19.15 4.55
C ILE A 80 2.68 -19.21 3.23
N HIS A 81 1.42 -19.67 3.28
CA HIS A 81 0.48 -19.56 2.16
C HIS A 81 -0.49 -18.40 2.41
N TYR A 82 -0.24 -17.25 1.78
CA TYR A 82 -1.20 -16.14 1.79
C TYR A 82 -2.38 -16.46 0.87
N TRP A 83 -3.56 -16.04 1.30
CA TRP A 83 -4.80 -16.10 0.54
C TRP A 83 -5.52 -14.77 0.68
N THR A 84 -5.72 -14.08 -0.43
CA THR A 84 -6.36 -12.76 -0.48
C THR A 84 -7.25 -12.62 -1.71
N ASP A 85 -8.09 -11.60 -1.69
CA ASP A 85 -8.74 -11.09 -2.88
C ASP A 85 -7.69 -10.53 -3.86
N SER A 86 -8.14 -10.14 -5.06
CA SER A 86 -7.27 -9.69 -6.14
C SER A 86 -7.36 -8.22 -6.60
N PRO A 87 -7.81 -7.23 -5.79
CA PRO A 87 -7.65 -5.83 -6.19
C PRO A 87 -6.19 -5.50 -6.50
N SER A 88 -5.96 -4.88 -7.65
CA SER A 88 -4.61 -4.55 -8.13
C SER A 88 -3.97 -3.43 -7.32
N SER A 89 -4.74 -2.55 -6.68
CA SER A 89 -4.20 -1.56 -5.74
C SER A 89 -3.57 -2.20 -4.50
N GLN A 90 -4.10 -3.35 -4.06
CA GLN A 90 -3.79 -3.96 -2.77
C GLN A 90 -2.85 -5.17 -2.91
N TYR A 91 -3.34 -6.26 -3.50
CA TYR A 91 -2.70 -7.58 -3.39
C TYR A 91 -2.15 -8.13 -4.71
N ARG A 92 -2.82 -7.90 -5.85
CA ARG A 92 -2.44 -8.51 -7.14
C ARG A 92 -1.72 -7.49 -8.03
N ASN A 93 -0.46 -7.20 -7.69
CA ASN A 93 0.37 -6.26 -8.45
C ASN A 93 1.87 -6.54 -8.32
N LYS A 94 2.63 -5.82 -9.15
CA LYS A 94 4.09 -5.93 -9.27
C LYS A 94 4.87 -5.68 -7.97
N HIS A 95 4.37 -4.84 -7.07
CA HIS A 95 5.04 -4.54 -5.81
C HIS A 95 4.85 -5.70 -4.83
N ILE A 96 3.65 -6.30 -4.74
CA ILE A 96 3.43 -7.52 -3.95
C ILE A 96 4.25 -8.68 -4.49
N PHE A 97 4.39 -8.81 -5.81
CA PHE A 97 5.27 -9.82 -6.41
C PHE A 97 6.73 -9.64 -5.99
N GLN A 98 7.21 -8.39 -5.88
CA GLN A 98 8.54 -8.12 -5.34
C GLN A 98 8.66 -8.47 -3.86
N VAL A 99 7.63 -8.16 -3.05
CA VAL A 99 7.58 -8.57 -1.64
C VAL A 99 7.68 -10.09 -1.52
N ILE A 100 6.98 -10.85 -2.38
CA ILE A 100 7.07 -12.32 -2.43
C ILE A 100 8.47 -12.80 -2.85
N ALA A 101 9.05 -12.25 -3.91
CA ALA A 101 10.40 -12.63 -4.35
C ALA A 101 11.44 -12.47 -3.23
N ASN A 102 11.29 -11.41 -2.41
CA ASN A 102 12.21 -11.07 -1.33
C ASN A 102 11.70 -11.51 0.06
N HIS A 103 10.69 -12.38 0.14
CA HIS A 103 10.01 -12.68 1.40
C HIS A 103 10.94 -13.31 2.46
N VAL A 104 11.89 -14.14 2.01
CA VAL A 104 12.91 -14.73 2.90
C VAL A 104 13.83 -13.64 3.45
N GLU A 105 14.28 -12.69 2.63
CA GLU A 105 15.14 -11.60 3.11
C GLU A 105 14.37 -10.64 4.05
N LEU A 106 13.10 -10.37 3.75
CA LEU A 106 12.27 -9.43 4.50
C LEU A 106 11.79 -10.00 5.83
N PHE A 107 11.41 -11.28 5.84
CA PHE A 107 10.70 -11.88 6.97
C PHE A 107 11.34 -13.15 7.50
N ASN A 108 12.44 -13.63 6.91
CA ASN A 108 13.11 -14.88 7.27
C ASN A 108 12.16 -16.10 7.25
N VAL A 109 11.31 -16.18 6.22
CA VAL A 109 10.39 -17.29 5.96
C VAL A 109 10.01 -17.29 4.48
N ALA A 110 9.85 -18.46 3.86
CA ALA A 110 9.40 -18.54 2.47
C ALA A 110 7.89 -18.34 2.38
N ALA A 111 7.39 -17.95 1.20
CA ALA A 111 5.96 -17.76 1.02
C ALA A 111 5.46 -18.00 -0.41
N ARG A 112 4.16 -18.28 -0.49
CA ARG A 112 3.34 -18.25 -1.69
C ARG A 112 2.16 -17.33 -1.46
N TRP A 113 1.87 -16.50 -2.45
CA TRP A 113 0.63 -15.73 -2.50
C TRP A 113 -0.36 -16.40 -3.42
N ASN A 114 -1.54 -16.71 -2.91
CA ASN A 114 -2.66 -17.22 -3.67
C ASN A 114 -3.78 -16.18 -3.69
N TYR A 115 -4.51 -16.14 -4.80
CA TYR A 115 -5.58 -15.19 -5.01
C TYR A 115 -6.90 -15.91 -5.24
N PHE A 116 -7.97 -15.41 -4.62
CA PHE A 116 -9.32 -15.86 -4.94
C PHE A 116 -9.79 -15.33 -6.30
N GLU A 117 -10.77 -16.03 -6.88
CA GLU A 117 -11.42 -15.64 -8.14
C GLU A 117 -12.57 -14.67 -7.92
N ALA A 118 -12.90 -13.87 -8.94
CA ALA A 118 -14.03 -12.94 -8.83
C ALA A 118 -15.32 -13.70 -8.48
N GLY A 119 -16.04 -13.23 -7.45
CA GLY A 119 -17.27 -13.88 -6.99
C GLY A 119 -17.05 -15.10 -6.08
N HIS A 120 -15.87 -15.27 -5.48
CA HIS A 120 -15.56 -16.35 -4.51
C HIS A 120 -16.43 -16.36 -3.24
N GLY A 121 -17.30 -15.36 -3.06
CA GLY A 121 -18.21 -15.27 -1.92
C GLY A 121 -17.53 -14.74 -0.66
N LYS A 122 -18.19 -14.95 0.48
CA LYS A 122 -17.73 -14.46 1.78
C LYS A 122 -16.77 -15.43 2.45
N GLY A 123 -15.70 -14.91 3.02
CA GLY A 123 -14.67 -15.68 3.71
C GLY A 123 -14.65 -15.46 5.23
N PRO A 124 -13.75 -16.15 5.95
CA PRO A 124 -13.58 -15.97 7.40
C PRO A 124 -13.24 -14.53 7.80
N CYS A 125 -12.54 -13.79 6.94
CA CYS A 125 -12.14 -12.40 7.19
C CYS A 125 -13.35 -11.45 7.20
N ASP A 126 -14.36 -11.67 6.35
CA ASP A 126 -15.61 -10.90 6.37
C ASP A 126 -16.34 -11.07 7.71
N GLY A 127 -16.42 -12.30 8.21
CA GLY A 127 -17.06 -12.63 9.49
C GLY A 127 -16.31 -11.99 10.67
N LEU A 128 -14.98 -12.10 10.68
CA LEU A 128 -14.13 -11.51 11.72
C LEU A 128 -14.25 -9.98 11.74
N GLY A 129 -14.06 -9.32 10.60
CA GLY A 129 -14.19 -7.86 10.50
C GLY A 129 -15.60 -7.38 10.85
N GLY A 130 -16.64 -8.07 10.36
CA GLY A 130 -18.03 -7.76 10.69
C GLY A 130 -18.34 -7.91 12.19
N ALA A 131 -17.85 -8.98 12.84
CA ALA A 131 -18.04 -9.18 14.27
C ALA A 131 -17.32 -8.11 15.10
N THR A 132 -16.05 -7.80 14.78
CA THR A 132 -15.29 -6.75 15.48
C THR A 132 -15.99 -5.39 15.41
N LYS A 133 -16.47 -4.99 14.23
CA LYS A 133 -17.22 -3.73 14.07
C LYS A 133 -18.52 -3.73 14.87
N ARG A 134 -19.27 -4.84 14.84
CA ARG A 134 -20.54 -4.96 15.58
C ARG A 134 -20.34 -4.86 17.10
N PHE A 135 -19.30 -5.49 17.64
CA PHE A 135 -18.99 -5.39 19.06
C PHE A 135 -18.56 -3.98 19.46
N ALA A 136 -17.81 -3.27 18.60
CA ALA A 136 -17.46 -1.87 18.84
C ALA A 136 -18.73 -1.00 18.90
N ASP A 137 -19.61 -1.15 17.91
CA ASP A 137 -20.89 -0.41 17.87
C ASP A 137 -21.77 -0.70 19.08
N GLU A 138 -21.83 -1.96 19.54
CA GLU A 138 -22.58 -2.36 20.72
C GLU A 138 -22.01 -1.74 21.99
N ALA A 139 -20.69 -1.74 22.15
CA ALA A 139 -20.02 -1.11 23.30
C ALA A 139 -20.28 0.40 23.36
N ILE A 140 -20.26 1.10 22.21
CA ILE A 140 -20.62 2.52 22.12
C ILE A 140 -22.09 2.73 22.50
N LYS A 141 -23.01 1.97 21.92
CA LYS A 141 -24.46 2.09 22.17
C LYS A 141 -24.83 1.83 23.63
N MET A 142 -24.10 0.96 24.32
CA MET A 142 -24.28 0.67 25.74
C MET A 142 -23.64 1.72 26.65
N GLY A 143 -22.92 2.71 26.10
CA GLY A 143 -22.13 3.66 26.89
C GLY A 143 -20.91 3.02 27.59
N ALA A 144 -20.51 1.82 27.16
CA ALA A 144 -19.38 1.08 27.73
C ALA A 144 -18.02 1.48 27.12
N ALA A 145 -18.04 2.16 25.96
CA ALA A 145 -16.84 2.66 25.30
C ALA A 145 -17.12 3.98 24.57
N VAL A 146 -16.08 4.80 24.42
CA VAL A 146 -16.05 5.96 23.53
C VAL A 146 -14.95 5.70 22.52
N ILE A 147 -15.29 5.62 21.24
CA ILE A 147 -14.35 5.33 20.15
C ILE A 147 -14.43 6.47 19.13
N GLN A 148 -13.45 7.37 19.14
CA GLN A 148 -13.41 8.54 18.25
C GLN A 148 -12.37 8.40 17.14
N ASP A 149 -11.37 7.54 17.32
CA ASP A 149 -10.33 7.26 16.34
C ASP A 149 -9.79 5.83 16.43
N ALA A 150 -8.78 5.53 15.60
CA ALA A 150 -8.14 4.23 15.54
C ALA A 150 -7.46 3.83 16.86
N ALA A 151 -6.88 4.78 17.59
CA ALA A 151 -6.19 4.51 18.85
C ALA A 151 -7.19 4.17 19.95
N ASP A 152 -8.33 4.87 20.02
CA ASP A 152 -9.44 4.51 20.91
C ASP A 152 -9.97 3.11 20.57
N PHE A 153 -10.16 2.82 19.28
CA PHE A 153 -10.63 1.50 18.83
C PHE A 153 -9.67 0.40 19.26
N PHE A 154 -8.36 0.61 19.07
CA PHE A 154 -7.33 -0.35 19.49
C PHE A 154 -7.31 -0.55 21.02
N THR A 155 -7.45 0.53 21.78
CA THR A 155 -7.52 0.48 23.25
C THR A 155 -8.74 -0.29 23.74
N TRP A 156 -9.91 -0.01 23.16
CA TRP A 156 -11.13 -0.76 23.43
C TRP A 156 -10.98 -2.23 23.04
N ALA A 157 -10.50 -2.51 21.83
CA ALA A 157 -10.39 -3.87 21.31
C ALA A 157 -9.47 -4.74 22.19
N SER A 158 -8.35 -4.17 22.65
CA SER A 158 -7.38 -4.81 23.54
C SER A 158 -7.93 -5.16 24.93
N THR A 159 -9.01 -4.50 25.36
CA THR A 159 -9.67 -4.73 26.65
C THR A 159 -11.05 -5.39 26.50
N SER A 160 -11.45 -5.69 25.26
CA SER A 160 -12.75 -6.24 24.92
C SER A 160 -12.93 -7.70 25.35
N THR A 161 -14.15 -8.23 25.19
CA THR A 161 -14.46 -9.64 25.43
C THR A 161 -13.97 -10.57 24.32
N MET A 162 -13.41 -10.05 23.22
CA MET A 162 -12.94 -10.81 22.06
C MET A 162 -11.57 -11.47 22.31
N ARG A 163 -11.43 -12.26 23.38
CA ARG A 163 -10.15 -12.81 23.86
C ARG A 163 -9.44 -13.74 22.88
N GLU A 164 -10.17 -14.35 21.95
CA GLU A 164 -9.60 -15.24 20.92
C GLU A 164 -9.09 -14.49 19.68
N VAL A 165 -9.24 -13.16 19.65
CA VAL A 165 -8.74 -12.30 18.58
C VAL A 165 -7.55 -11.50 19.08
N THR A 166 -6.44 -11.60 18.37
CA THR A 166 -5.26 -10.77 18.61
C THR A 166 -5.39 -9.48 17.83
N PHE A 167 -5.53 -8.36 18.54
CA PHE A 167 -5.53 -7.03 17.94
C PHE A 167 -4.09 -6.51 17.81
N LEU A 168 -3.77 -5.97 16.64
CA LEU A 168 -2.45 -5.41 16.35
C LEU A 168 -2.58 -3.95 15.93
N TRP A 169 -1.69 -3.09 16.41
CA TRP A 169 -1.65 -1.68 16.04
C TRP A 169 -0.73 -1.48 14.83
N LEU A 170 -1.21 -0.74 13.83
CA LEU A 170 -0.41 -0.28 12.71
C LEU A 170 -0.52 1.24 12.57
N GLU A 171 0.60 1.92 12.76
CA GLU A 171 0.68 3.37 12.62
C GLU A 171 0.88 3.79 11.16
N ARG A 172 0.24 4.89 10.76
CA ARG A 172 0.35 5.50 9.42
C ARG A 172 1.79 5.74 8.99
N ASP A 173 2.65 6.19 9.90
CA ASP A 173 4.05 6.50 9.56
C ASP A 173 4.82 5.28 9.07
N ALA A 174 4.50 4.07 9.57
CA ALA A 174 5.07 2.83 9.06
C ALA A 174 4.65 2.57 7.60
N CYS A 175 3.39 2.88 7.25
CA CYS A 175 2.89 2.77 5.87
C CYS A 175 3.55 3.80 4.95
N GLN A 176 3.74 5.04 5.42
CA GLN A 176 4.41 6.10 4.67
C GLN A 176 5.86 5.74 4.33
N GLN A 177 6.60 5.16 5.27
CA GLN A 177 7.97 4.69 5.02
C GLN A 177 8.02 3.61 3.92
N LYS A 178 7.07 2.66 3.91
CA LYS A 178 6.97 1.66 2.82
C LYS A 178 6.53 2.30 1.50
N LEU A 179 5.71 3.35 1.53
CA LEU A 179 5.32 4.08 0.34
C LEU A 179 6.53 4.76 -0.31
N GLU A 180 7.42 5.36 0.48
CA GLU A 180 8.68 5.94 -0.03
C GLU A 180 9.56 4.87 -0.68
N VAL A 181 9.75 3.72 -0.01
CA VAL A 181 10.54 2.60 -0.55
C VAL A 181 9.95 2.09 -1.86
N THR A 182 8.64 1.84 -1.91
CA THR A 182 7.96 1.34 -3.11
C THR A 182 7.98 2.35 -4.25
N SER A 183 7.90 3.65 -3.95
CA SER A 183 7.98 4.74 -4.94
C SER A 183 9.37 4.86 -5.58
N CYS A 184 10.43 4.52 -4.85
CA CYS A 184 11.80 4.51 -5.39
C CYS A 184 12.09 3.29 -6.29
N LEU A 185 11.20 2.29 -6.33
CA LEU A 185 11.37 1.05 -7.08
C LEU A 185 10.67 1.15 -8.44
N LYS A 186 11.46 1.26 -9.51
CA LYS A 186 10.96 1.22 -10.88
C LYS A 186 10.80 -0.23 -11.33
N ILE A 187 9.66 -0.84 -11.01
CA ILE A 187 9.32 -2.22 -11.39
C ILE A 187 8.46 -2.21 -12.64
N LYS A 188 8.80 -3.05 -13.63
CA LYS A 188 7.93 -3.29 -14.78
C LYS A 188 6.76 -4.22 -14.40
N PRO A 189 5.50 -3.86 -14.72
CA PRO A 189 4.37 -4.78 -14.53
C PRO A 189 4.56 -6.08 -15.32
N ILE A 190 4.15 -7.20 -14.73
CA ILE A 190 4.21 -8.51 -15.40
C ILE A 190 2.99 -8.66 -16.31
N LYS A 191 3.22 -8.97 -17.59
CA LYS A 191 2.13 -9.23 -18.53
C LYS A 191 1.29 -10.41 -18.06
N GLY A 192 -0.03 -10.25 -18.10
CA GLY A 192 -0.94 -11.31 -17.64
C GLY A 192 -1.09 -11.38 -16.12
N THR A 193 -0.67 -10.38 -15.35
CA THR A 193 -0.80 -10.33 -13.87
C THR A 193 -2.17 -10.83 -13.38
N MET A 194 -3.27 -10.45 -14.05
CA MET A 194 -4.61 -10.84 -13.64
C MET A 194 -4.97 -12.31 -13.92
N LYS A 195 -4.19 -13.03 -14.74
CA LYS A 195 -4.38 -14.47 -14.99
C LYS A 195 -3.80 -15.35 -13.89
N TYR A 196 -2.82 -14.84 -13.16
CA TYR A 196 -2.10 -15.63 -12.17
C TYR A 196 -2.87 -15.66 -10.85
N HIS A 197 -3.20 -16.86 -10.40
CA HIS A 197 -3.87 -17.11 -9.12
C HIS A 197 -2.92 -17.61 -8.05
N ALA A 198 -1.67 -17.91 -8.41
CA ALA A 198 -0.65 -18.24 -7.45
C ALA A 198 0.71 -17.67 -7.88
N VAL A 199 1.47 -17.18 -6.90
CA VAL A 199 2.80 -16.61 -7.09
C VAL A 199 3.70 -17.04 -5.94
N SER A 200 4.92 -17.49 -6.23
CA SER A 200 5.93 -17.83 -5.22
C SER A 200 7.30 -17.32 -5.64
N SER A 201 8.21 -17.22 -4.67
CA SER A 201 9.60 -16.84 -4.94
C SER A 201 10.32 -17.99 -5.65
N ASN A 202 11.15 -17.65 -6.64
CA ASN A 202 12.16 -18.55 -7.19
C ASN A 202 13.55 -18.09 -6.73
N ASP A 203 13.82 -16.80 -6.83
CA ASP A 203 14.96 -16.12 -6.22
C ASP A 203 14.61 -14.65 -5.96
N THR A 204 15.57 -13.84 -5.50
CA THR A 204 15.36 -12.43 -5.17
C THR A 204 15.00 -11.54 -6.38
N ARG A 205 15.21 -12.04 -7.60
CA ARG A 205 14.98 -11.35 -8.88
C ARG A 205 13.98 -12.06 -9.79
N SER A 206 13.40 -13.16 -9.35
CA SER A 206 12.44 -13.92 -10.15
C SER A 206 11.39 -14.60 -9.29
N ILE A 207 10.22 -14.72 -9.88
CA ILE A 207 9.07 -15.40 -9.28
C ILE A 207 8.64 -16.52 -10.20
N ILE A 208 7.96 -17.50 -9.62
CA ILE A 208 7.16 -18.47 -10.36
C ILE A 208 5.68 -18.12 -10.19
N VAL A 209 4.92 -18.23 -11.27
CA VAL A 209 3.50 -17.91 -11.30
C VAL A 209 2.71 -19.09 -11.86
N GLY A 210 1.45 -19.22 -11.45
CA GLY A 210 0.53 -20.23 -11.97
C GLY A 210 -0.84 -19.63 -12.22
N GLU A 211 -1.49 -20.04 -13.31
CA GLU A 211 -2.89 -19.68 -13.58
C GLU A 211 -3.85 -20.24 -12.52
N THR A 212 -3.44 -21.31 -11.83
CA THR A 212 -4.14 -21.91 -10.68
C THR A 212 -3.16 -22.27 -9.58
N SER A 213 -3.61 -22.24 -8.31
CA SER A 213 -2.81 -22.78 -7.20
C SER A 213 -2.60 -24.29 -7.34
N CYS A 214 -1.37 -24.76 -7.16
CA CYS A 214 -1.04 -26.19 -7.14
C CYS A 214 -0.63 -26.64 -5.74
N TYR A 215 -1.19 -27.77 -5.28
CA TYR A 215 -0.88 -28.42 -4.00
C TYR A 215 -0.57 -29.91 -4.21
N CYS A 216 0.10 -30.25 -5.33
CA CYS A 216 0.68 -31.58 -5.50
C CYS A 216 1.81 -31.81 -4.49
N HIS A 217 2.32 -33.04 -4.44
CA HIS A 217 3.40 -33.42 -3.52
C HIS A 217 4.59 -32.46 -3.60
N ASP A 218 5.14 -32.25 -4.80
CA ASP A 218 6.26 -31.34 -5.05
C ASP A 218 5.98 -29.92 -4.51
N CYS A 219 4.80 -29.38 -4.82
CA CYS A 219 4.42 -28.03 -4.40
C CYS A 219 4.19 -27.88 -2.89
N LEU A 220 3.96 -28.97 -2.18
CA LEU A 220 3.81 -29.02 -0.71
C LEU A 220 5.16 -29.26 -0.02
N THR A 221 6.11 -29.91 -0.67
CA THR A 221 7.47 -30.12 -0.16
C THR A 221 8.43 -28.98 -0.50
N GLY A 222 7.95 -27.96 -1.22
CA GLY A 222 8.73 -26.76 -1.58
C GLY A 222 9.42 -26.86 -2.94
N GLU A 223 9.20 -27.94 -3.70
CA GLU A 223 9.69 -28.10 -5.06
C GLU A 223 8.75 -27.45 -6.10
N VAL A 224 9.33 -27.06 -7.24
CA VAL A 224 8.60 -26.42 -8.35
C VAL A 224 8.14 -27.50 -9.33
N CYS A 225 6.83 -27.71 -9.45
CA CYS A 225 6.27 -28.64 -10.43
C CYS A 225 6.12 -28.01 -11.83
N SER A 226 5.75 -28.81 -12.81
CA SER A 226 5.61 -28.37 -14.22
C SER A 226 4.48 -27.37 -14.51
N HIS A 227 3.64 -27.04 -13.53
CA HIS A 227 2.50 -26.12 -13.70
C HIS A 227 2.87 -24.64 -13.49
N TRP A 228 4.14 -24.36 -13.21
CA TRP A 228 4.62 -23.02 -12.87
C TRP A 228 5.44 -22.41 -13.99
N ASP A 229 5.13 -21.15 -14.32
CA ASP A 229 5.88 -20.35 -15.28
C ASP A 229 6.86 -19.41 -14.57
N LEU A 230 8.12 -19.39 -15.02
CA LEU A 230 9.15 -18.53 -14.48
C LEU A 230 9.05 -17.10 -15.07
N HIS A 231 9.07 -16.09 -14.20
CA HIS A 231 9.13 -14.68 -14.57
C HIS A 231 10.26 -13.93 -13.86
N ILE A 232 11.04 -13.18 -14.62
CA ILE A 232 12.09 -12.30 -14.09
C ILE A 232 11.48 -10.93 -13.73
N LEU A 233 11.79 -10.45 -12.53
CA LEU A 233 11.42 -9.12 -12.05
C LEU A 233 12.46 -8.10 -12.53
N ASP A 234 12.13 -7.36 -13.59
CA ASP A 234 12.93 -6.23 -14.03
C ASP A 234 12.62 -4.99 -13.17
N TYR A 235 13.47 -4.72 -12.18
CA TYR A 235 13.41 -3.50 -11.39
C TYR A 235 14.77 -2.83 -11.19
N LYS A 236 14.76 -1.49 -11.24
CA LYS A 236 15.92 -0.65 -10.94
C LYS A 236 15.64 0.17 -9.68
N ARG A 237 16.62 0.24 -8.77
CA ARG A 237 16.59 1.13 -7.61
C ARG A 237 17.10 2.50 -8.06
N ASN A 238 16.33 3.57 -7.86
CA ASN A 238 16.86 4.92 -8.04
C ASN A 238 17.82 5.23 -6.87
N THR A 239 19.11 5.43 -7.15
CA THR A 239 20.15 5.72 -6.14
C THR A 239 20.25 7.19 -5.72
N THR A 240 19.37 8.09 -6.17
CA THR A 240 19.61 9.54 -6.12
C THR A 240 19.27 10.26 -4.81
N VAL A 241 19.15 9.61 -3.64
CA VAL A 241 18.67 10.31 -2.42
C VAL A 241 19.50 10.10 -1.14
N ARG A 242 20.56 9.27 -1.09
CA ARG A 242 21.28 9.04 0.18
C ARG A 242 22.81 9.11 0.20
N ASP A 243 23.49 9.30 -0.93
CA ASP A 243 24.97 9.26 -0.94
C ASP A 243 25.66 10.64 -0.85
N GLU A 244 24.93 11.76 -0.88
CA GLU A 244 25.56 13.10 -0.86
C GLU A 244 25.98 13.59 0.54
N GLN A 245 25.65 12.89 1.63
CA GLN A 245 26.03 13.30 2.98
C GLN A 245 27.30 12.65 3.55
N GLN A 246 28.00 11.79 2.79
CA GLN A 246 29.23 11.12 3.28
C GLN A 246 30.52 11.40 2.49
N GLN A 247 30.52 12.34 1.53
CA GLN A 247 31.75 12.67 0.76
C GLN A 247 32.06 14.17 0.69
N GLN A 248 32.11 14.86 1.84
CA GLN A 248 32.81 16.15 1.95
C GLN A 248 33.85 16.13 3.08
N GLN A 249 34.85 15.24 2.93
CA GLN A 249 36.20 15.46 3.43
C GLN A 249 37.20 14.92 2.41
N SER A 250 37.49 15.71 1.38
CA SER A 250 38.83 15.82 0.76
C SER A 250 38.74 16.72 -0.48
N VAL A 251 39.28 17.92 -0.35
CA VAL A 251 39.63 18.79 -1.49
C VAL A 251 41.02 18.34 -1.95
N PRO A 252 41.28 18.25 -3.27
CA PRO A 252 42.15 19.26 -3.87
C PRO A 252 41.63 19.82 -5.20
N ASN A 253 41.90 21.12 -5.37
CA ASN A 253 41.67 21.94 -6.55
C ASN A 253 42.23 21.34 -7.85
N THR A 254 41.48 21.43 -8.95
CA THR A 254 42.03 21.95 -10.22
C THR A 254 40.91 22.51 -11.09
N THR A 255 41.11 23.76 -11.51
CA THR A 255 40.37 24.50 -12.55
C THR A 255 40.36 23.79 -13.90
N ASN A 256 39.21 23.79 -14.59
CA ASN A 256 39.14 24.24 -15.99
C ASN A 256 37.68 24.47 -16.41
N ASN A 257 37.48 25.64 -17.01
CA ASN A 257 36.29 26.03 -17.76
C ASN A 257 36.11 25.10 -18.95
N ASP A 258 34.87 24.74 -19.29
CA ASP A 258 34.42 24.73 -20.68
C ASP A 258 32.91 24.90 -20.77
N ILE A 259 32.53 25.88 -21.58
CA ILE A 259 31.18 26.26 -21.97
C ILE A 259 30.77 25.37 -23.13
N ILE A 260 29.59 24.73 -23.06
CA ILE A 260 28.93 24.20 -24.25
C ILE A 260 27.48 24.70 -24.26
N HIS A 261 27.22 25.56 -25.25
CA HIS A 261 25.92 25.98 -25.74
C HIS A 261 25.21 24.80 -26.42
N GLU A 262 23.94 24.58 -26.11
CA GLU A 262 23.02 23.94 -27.05
C GLU A 262 21.78 24.80 -27.27
N THR A 263 21.48 24.98 -28.56
CA THR A 263 20.53 25.87 -29.21
C THR A 263 19.09 25.37 -29.09
N VAL A 264 18.15 26.29 -28.83
CA VAL A 264 16.71 26.02 -28.86
C VAL A 264 16.20 26.35 -30.26
N ASP A 265 15.75 25.34 -31.00
CA ASP A 265 15.01 25.52 -32.25
C ASP A 265 13.56 25.95 -31.93
N SER A 266 13.23 27.15 -32.37
CA SER A 266 11.91 27.77 -32.32
C SER A 266 11.16 27.52 -33.63
N ASN A 267 10.12 26.67 -33.61
CA ASN A 267 9.04 26.70 -34.61
C ASN A 267 7.88 25.78 -34.22
N THR A 268 6.86 26.33 -33.56
CA THR A 268 5.46 25.88 -33.69
C THR A 268 4.56 27.08 -33.42
N GLY A 269 3.68 27.40 -34.38
CA GLY A 269 2.81 28.56 -34.35
C GLY A 269 1.94 28.61 -33.10
N LEU A 270 1.86 29.80 -32.50
CA LEU A 270 0.95 30.11 -31.41
C LEU A 270 -0.48 30.06 -31.94
N GLN A 271 -1.18 28.96 -31.66
CA GLN A 271 -2.61 28.85 -31.88
C GLN A 271 -3.30 29.31 -30.59
N GLN A 272 -4.24 30.24 -30.69
CA GLN A 272 -5.03 30.67 -29.54
C GLN A 272 -5.89 29.49 -29.08
N VAL A 273 -5.53 28.89 -27.95
CA VAL A 273 -6.29 27.80 -27.33
C VAL A 273 -7.33 28.45 -26.43
N ALA A 274 -8.61 28.24 -26.73
CA ALA A 274 -9.69 28.60 -25.82
C ALA A 274 -9.59 27.71 -24.57
N CYS A 275 -9.48 28.32 -23.40
CA CYS A 275 -9.45 27.65 -22.10
C CYS A 275 -10.67 28.12 -21.31
N LYS A 276 -11.27 27.23 -20.51
CA LYS A 276 -12.49 27.49 -19.75
C LYS A 276 -12.19 27.49 -18.26
N ASP A 277 -13.07 28.13 -17.49
CA ASP A 277 -13.06 28.00 -16.03
C ASP A 277 -13.00 26.53 -15.58
N GLY A 278 -12.05 26.23 -14.68
CA GLY A 278 -11.78 24.89 -14.19
C GLY A 278 -10.74 24.08 -14.98
N ASP A 279 -10.21 24.58 -16.10
CA ASP A 279 -9.20 23.87 -16.88
C ASP A 279 -7.80 23.93 -16.21
N PHE A 280 -7.06 22.82 -16.36
CA PHE A 280 -5.64 22.79 -16.04
C PHE A 280 -4.80 23.08 -17.29
N VAL A 281 -3.89 24.03 -17.17
CA VAL A 281 -3.06 24.51 -18.29
C VAL A 281 -1.57 24.41 -17.95
N ALA A 282 -0.73 24.24 -18.96
CA ALA A 282 0.72 24.37 -18.82
C ALA A 282 1.13 25.77 -19.30
N CYS A 283 1.68 26.58 -18.40
CA CYS A 283 2.01 27.96 -18.67
C CYS A 283 3.52 28.19 -18.60
N VAL A 284 4.03 29.05 -19.49
CA VAL A 284 5.42 29.48 -19.45
C VAL A 284 5.48 30.88 -18.86
N TYR A 285 6.15 31.03 -17.71
CA TYR A 285 6.43 32.32 -17.09
C TYR A 285 7.92 32.40 -16.77
N ASP A 286 8.57 33.51 -17.12
CA ASP A 286 10.03 33.69 -16.96
C ASP A 286 10.88 32.49 -17.47
N LYS A 287 10.52 31.98 -18.66
CA LYS A 287 11.15 30.82 -19.33
C LYS A 287 11.09 29.51 -18.52
N LYS A 288 10.24 29.41 -17.50
CA LYS A 288 9.98 28.18 -16.73
C LYS A 288 8.54 27.74 -16.95
N TRP A 289 8.35 26.42 -16.96
CA TRP A 289 7.04 25.80 -17.08
C TRP A 289 6.38 25.66 -15.71
N TYR A 290 5.12 26.05 -15.63
CA TYR A 290 4.27 25.94 -14.46
C TYR A 290 2.97 25.21 -14.84
N ILE A 291 2.41 24.47 -13.89
CA ILE A 291 1.05 23.96 -14.00
C ILE A 291 0.14 25.04 -13.43
N GLY A 292 -0.79 25.52 -14.24
CA GLY A 292 -1.78 26.52 -13.91
C GLY A 292 -3.18 25.92 -13.79
N PHE A 293 -4.01 26.56 -12.98
CA PHE A 293 -5.45 26.32 -12.90
C PHE A 293 -6.17 27.61 -13.26
N VAL A 294 -7.08 27.54 -14.23
CA VAL A 294 -7.89 28.68 -14.66
C VAL A 294 -8.99 28.91 -13.63
N SER A 295 -8.97 30.06 -12.95
CA SER A 295 -9.88 30.36 -11.85
C SER A 295 -11.01 31.32 -12.19
N GLU A 296 -10.83 32.20 -13.18
CA GLU A 296 -11.86 33.12 -13.71
C GLU A 296 -11.54 33.49 -15.18
N GLU A 297 -12.57 33.64 -16.01
CA GLU A 297 -12.50 34.04 -17.42
C GLU A 297 -13.27 35.36 -17.58
N ASP A 298 -12.58 36.44 -17.97
CA ASP A 298 -13.19 37.68 -18.46
C ASP A 298 -13.05 37.72 -20.00
N ASP A 299 -13.91 38.49 -20.69
CA ASP A 299 -14.10 38.40 -22.16
C ASP A 299 -12.82 38.47 -23.03
N ASP A 300 -11.71 39.03 -22.53
CA ASP A 300 -10.42 39.12 -23.23
C ASP A 300 -9.20 38.59 -22.43
N ASP A 301 -9.35 38.22 -21.14
CA ASP A 301 -8.23 37.84 -20.25
C ASP A 301 -8.61 36.65 -19.33
N VAL A 302 -7.62 35.81 -19.01
CA VAL A 302 -7.81 34.61 -18.17
C VAL A 302 -6.93 34.67 -16.93
N ASN A 303 -7.55 34.51 -15.76
CA ASN A 303 -6.82 34.41 -14.50
C ASN A 303 -6.34 32.97 -14.27
N VAL A 304 -5.02 32.80 -14.19
CA VAL A 304 -4.39 31.49 -13.97
C VAL A 304 -3.61 31.49 -12.65
N SER A 305 -4.01 30.62 -11.73
CA SER A 305 -3.28 30.35 -10.50
C SER A 305 -2.17 29.34 -10.76
N PHE A 306 -0.91 29.66 -10.42
CA PHE A 306 0.23 28.73 -10.63
C PHE A 306 0.49 27.86 -9.43
N MET A 307 0.65 26.56 -9.65
CA MET A 307 1.02 25.62 -8.60
C MET A 307 2.47 25.87 -8.16
N GLN A 308 2.69 26.14 -6.87
CA GLN A 308 4.01 26.41 -6.32
C GLN A 308 4.69 25.11 -5.89
N ALA A 309 5.93 24.91 -6.34
CA ALA A 309 6.78 23.83 -5.85
C ALA A 309 7.46 24.23 -4.54
N SER A 310 7.20 23.50 -3.46
CA SER A 310 7.98 23.53 -2.21
C SER A 310 8.82 22.26 -2.11
N LYS A 311 9.86 22.25 -1.26
CA LYS A 311 10.89 21.19 -1.14
C LYS A 311 10.38 19.74 -1.01
N ALA A 312 9.09 19.51 -0.75
CA ALA A 312 8.48 18.18 -0.76
C ALA A 312 7.06 18.09 -1.34
N MET A 313 6.45 19.20 -1.80
CA MET A 313 5.05 19.19 -2.28
C MET A 313 4.79 20.32 -3.29
N PHE A 314 3.95 20.03 -4.28
CA PHE A 314 3.28 21.04 -5.09
C PHE A 314 1.97 21.43 -4.43
N LYS A 315 1.73 22.72 -4.23
CA LYS A 315 0.49 23.23 -3.65
C LYS A 315 -0.03 24.40 -4.47
N TRP A 316 -1.35 24.48 -4.59
CA TRP A 316 -1.97 25.69 -5.08
C TRP A 316 -1.77 26.81 -4.05
N PRO A 317 -1.40 28.02 -4.49
CA PRO A 317 -1.32 29.17 -3.60
C PRO A 317 -2.69 29.38 -2.96
N GLN A 318 -2.73 29.51 -1.65
CA GLN A 318 -3.96 29.87 -0.97
C GLN A 318 -4.22 31.36 -1.20
N PRO A 319 -5.47 31.78 -1.44
CA PRO A 319 -5.82 33.18 -1.68
C PRO A 319 -5.46 34.10 -0.51
#